data_AF-A0A2H1IVT0-F1
#
_entry.id   AF-A0A2H1IVT0-F1
#
_cell.length_a   1.000
_cell.length_b   1.000
_cell.length_c   1.000
_cell.angle_alpha   90.00
_cell.angle_beta   90.00
_cell.angle_gamma   90.00
#
_symmetry.space_group_name_H-M   'P 1'
#
loop_
_entity.id
_entity.type
_entity.pdbx_description
1 polymer ?
#
loop_
_entity_poly.entity_id
_entity_poly.type
_entity_poly.pdbx_seq_one_letter_code
_entity_poly.pdbx_strand_id
1 'polypeptide(L)'
;MKEAATFAREKRELTRGLKSRHLQMIAIGGAIGTGLFLGSGGTISQAGPGGALLAYAAIGIMVLFVMQSLGEMSTHLPVAGSFHTYGSKYVSPSFGFAMGWNYWFNWAITLAAELVAAGVIMSFWMPNVPSWVWAAIFLALLTGLNFLSAKAFGEGEFWFAAIKVTAVLAFLVLGVLMIAGIIGGESPGLSNWTRDEAPFVGGWVSIISVFMIAGFSFQGTELVGVTAGESSNPRRDMPRAIRTVFWRIMLFYIGAIIIIGFLLPYSDPSLLAAAANEDVTASPFTLVFERAGIAVAASVMNAVILTAILSAGNSGLYASTRMLYAMAREATAPRLFARLNERGVPVMALLATAVIGLFGFLSEVMGDGGAYTWLINVSGLSGFIVWVGIAWCHFRFRRAYLRQGHDLADLPYRAPLFPIGPIIALVMLVIVIIGQNVQAIVEGRVLEVASAYIGLPAFLLLWLIHRLVTGASSRTVGLDEMDVDGLEIKP
;
A
#
# COMPACT_ATOMS: atom_id res chain seq x y z
N MET A 1 8.71 48.50 29.36
CA MET A 1 7.40 47.93 29.79
C MET A 1 6.50 48.00 28.56
N LYS A 2 6.00 46.85 28.07
CA LYS A 2 5.50 46.56 26.69
C LYS A 2 6.67 46.42 25.69
N GLU A 3 6.90 45.33 24.97
CA GLU A 3 6.10 44.14 24.61
C GLU A 3 6.93 42.87 24.76
N ALA A 4 6.83 42.23 25.93
CA ALA A 4 7.11 40.81 26.08
C ALA A 4 5.82 40.06 25.73
N ALA A 5 5.46 40.01 24.44
CA ALA A 5 4.45 39.08 23.95
C ALA A 5 5.13 37.72 23.79
N THR A 6 5.15 36.98 24.90
CA THR A 6 5.50 35.59 25.02
C THR A 6 4.75 34.77 23.97
N PHE A 7 5.38 34.52 22.81
CA PHE A 7 5.03 33.39 21.96
C PHE A 7 5.42 32.13 22.75
N ALA A 8 4.53 31.71 23.64
CA ALA A 8 4.46 30.33 24.10
C ALA A 8 4.19 29.47 22.85
N ARG A 9 5.25 29.15 22.12
CA ARG A 9 5.22 28.19 21.01
C ARG A 9 5.07 26.84 21.68
N GLU A 10 3.84 26.47 22.05
CA GLU A 10 3.50 25.08 22.33
C GLU A 10 4.09 24.25 21.19
N LYS A 11 5.08 23.39 21.48
CA LYS A 11 5.47 22.32 20.57
C LYS A 11 4.27 21.36 20.51
N ARG A 12 3.22 21.73 19.77
CA ARG A 12 2.10 20.85 19.48
C ARG A 12 2.66 19.71 18.64
N GLU A 13 2.65 18.52 19.22
CA GLU A 13 2.99 17.28 18.53
C GLU A 13 1.69 16.59 18.09
N LEU A 14 1.80 15.61 17.19
CA LEU A 14 0.66 14.79 16.81
C LEU A 14 0.07 14.12 18.04
N THR A 15 -1.25 14.16 18.18
CA THR A 15 -1.95 13.55 19.30
C THR A 15 -1.94 12.03 19.14
N ARG A 16 -1.48 11.30 20.16
CA ARG A 16 -1.52 9.83 20.20
C ARG A 16 -2.94 9.31 20.45
N GLY A 17 -3.81 9.48 19.45
CA GLY A 17 -5.24 9.18 19.54
C GLY A 17 -5.66 7.79 19.04
N LEU A 18 -4.73 7.02 18.43
CA LEU A 18 -5.06 5.73 17.83
C LEU A 18 -5.02 4.60 18.86
N LYS A 19 -6.16 3.92 19.01
CA LYS A 19 -6.31 2.73 19.85
C LYS A 19 -5.76 1.49 19.14
N SER A 20 -5.44 0.45 19.90
CA SER A 20 -5.01 -0.86 19.38
C SER A 20 -5.95 -1.42 18.28
N ARG A 21 -7.27 -1.28 18.45
CA ARG A 21 -8.25 -1.68 17.44
C ARG A 21 -8.12 -0.91 16.12
N HIS A 22 -7.80 0.39 16.18
CA HIS A 22 -7.63 1.20 14.97
C HIS A 22 -6.38 0.75 14.24
N LEU A 23 -5.26 0.53 14.94
CA LEU A 23 -4.02 0.04 14.32
C LEU A 23 -4.21 -1.34 13.67
N GLN A 24 -4.92 -2.24 14.35
CA GLN A 24 -5.22 -3.55 13.80
C GLN A 24 -6.09 -3.45 12.55
N MET A 25 -7.13 -2.60 12.55
CA MET A 25 -8.01 -2.41 11.40
C MET A 25 -7.36 -1.61 10.27
N ILE A 26 -6.52 -0.61 10.56
CA ILE A 26 -5.70 0.08 9.55
C ILE A 26 -4.76 -0.93 8.88
N ALA A 27 -4.15 -1.82 9.65
CA ALA A 27 -3.36 -2.91 9.09
C ALA A 27 -4.21 -3.91 8.27
N ILE A 28 -5.52 -4.01 8.51
CA ILE A 28 -6.43 -4.90 7.75
C ILE A 28 -6.81 -4.19 6.47
N GLY A 29 -7.44 -3.02 6.63
CA GLY A 29 -7.99 -2.20 5.58
C GLY A 29 -6.91 -1.73 4.61
N GLY A 30 -5.75 -1.33 5.11
CA GLY A 30 -4.61 -0.96 4.27
C GLY A 30 -4.01 -2.12 3.49
N ALA A 31 -4.24 -3.37 3.91
CA ALA A 31 -3.78 -4.56 3.19
C ALA A 31 -4.84 -5.12 2.25
N ILE A 32 -6.10 -4.68 2.31
CA ILE A 32 -7.20 -5.16 1.45
C ILE A 32 -7.73 -3.96 0.67
N GLY A 33 -7.32 -3.87 -0.59
CA GLY A 33 -7.65 -2.73 -1.44
C GLY A 33 -8.10 -3.13 -2.84
N THR A 34 -8.06 -2.15 -3.74
CA THR A 34 -8.32 -2.27 -5.17
C THR A 34 -7.56 -3.42 -5.83
N GLY A 35 -6.30 -3.64 -5.45
CA GLY A 35 -5.50 -4.72 -6.01
C GLY A 35 -6.13 -6.11 -5.87
N LEU A 36 -6.72 -6.43 -4.71
CA LEU A 36 -7.39 -7.73 -4.52
C LEU A 36 -8.68 -7.82 -5.33
N PHE A 37 -9.54 -6.80 -5.26
CA PHE A 37 -10.88 -6.88 -5.85
C PHE A 37 -10.88 -6.66 -7.36
N LEU A 38 -10.02 -5.79 -7.88
CA LEU A 38 -9.95 -5.42 -9.30
C LEU A 38 -8.76 -6.09 -9.99
N GLY A 39 -7.59 -6.09 -9.35
CA GLY A 39 -6.35 -6.61 -9.95
C GLY A 39 -6.23 -8.14 -10.01
N SER A 40 -6.94 -8.87 -9.15
CA SER A 40 -6.86 -10.35 -9.12
C SER A 40 -7.34 -11.00 -10.43
N GLY A 41 -8.30 -10.38 -11.12
CA GLY A 41 -8.82 -10.90 -12.38
C GLY A 41 -7.78 -10.90 -13.49
N GLY A 42 -7.10 -9.76 -13.67
CA GLY A 42 -5.99 -9.66 -14.60
C GLY A 42 -4.83 -10.59 -14.25
N THR A 43 -4.55 -10.79 -12.96
CA THR A 43 -3.50 -11.73 -12.51
C THR A 43 -3.80 -13.17 -12.91
N ILE A 44 -5.03 -13.64 -12.67
CA ILE A 44 -5.43 -15.02 -13.00
C ILE A 44 -5.52 -15.21 -14.51
N SER A 45 -6.04 -14.21 -15.24
CA SER A 45 -6.13 -14.29 -16.69
C SER A 45 -4.76 -14.39 -17.38
N GLN A 46 -3.77 -13.62 -16.91
CA GLN A 46 -2.44 -13.57 -17.52
C GLN A 46 -1.55 -14.76 -17.15
N ALA A 47 -1.57 -15.22 -15.89
CA ALA A 47 -0.64 -16.24 -15.37
C ALA A 47 -1.31 -17.60 -15.10
N GLY A 48 -2.63 -17.70 -15.25
CA GLY A 48 -3.41 -18.86 -14.85
C GLY A 48 -3.59 -18.97 -13.33
N PRO A 49 -4.41 -19.93 -12.86
CA PRO A 49 -4.72 -20.08 -11.45
C PRO A 49 -3.49 -20.47 -10.59
N GLY A 50 -2.62 -21.33 -11.11
CA GLY A 50 -1.39 -21.73 -10.42
C GLY A 50 -0.32 -20.64 -10.45
N GLY A 51 -0.16 -19.95 -11.58
CA GLY A 51 0.76 -18.83 -11.71
C GLY A 51 0.38 -17.66 -10.80
N ALA A 52 -0.91 -17.31 -10.75
CA ALA A 52 -1.46 -16.32 -9.82
C ALA A 52 -1.23 -16.73 -8.36
N LEU A 53 -1.53 -17.98 -8.00
CA LEU A 53 -1.33 -18.48 -6.64
C LEU A 53 0.14 -18.38 -6.22
N LEU A 54 1.06 -18.79 -7.09
CA LEU A 54 2.50 -18.73 -6.85
C LEU A 54 2.97 -17.27 -6.68
N ALA A 55 2.49 -16.36 -7.53
CA ALA A 55 2.81 -14.94 -7.45
C ALA A 55 2.37 -14.32 -6.13
N TYR A 56 1.09 -14.48 -5.75
CA TYR A 56 0.59 -13.94 -4.48
C TYR A 56 1.26 -14.58 -3.26
N ALA A 57 1.62 -15.87 -3.32
CA ALA A 57 2.35 -16.53 -2.24
C ALA A 57 3.78 -16.01 -2.10
N ALA A 58 4.52 -15.90 -3.22
CA ALA A 58 5.90 -15.41 -3.23
C ALA A 58 6.00 -13.95 -2.78
N ILE A 59 5.13 -13.09 -3.30
CA ILE A 59 5.03 -11.69 -2.88
C ILE A 59 4.54 -11.59 -1.43
N GLY A 60 3.60 -12.43 -1.02
CA GLY A 60 3.15 -12.50 0.37
C GLY A 60 4.31 -12.79 1.33
N ILE A 61 5.19 -13.74 1.01
CA ILE A 61 6.40 -14.05 1.78
C ILE A 61 7.36 -12.85 1.81
N MET A 62 7.58 -12.19 0.68
CA MET A 62 8.39 -10.98 0.60
C MET A 62 7.85 -9.88 1.53
N VAL A 63 6.55 -9.59 1.45
CA VAL A 63 5.87 -8.57 2.28
C VAL A 63 5.96 -8.93 3.77
N LEU A 64 5.88 -10.21 4.12
CA LEU A 64 6.07 -10.64 5.50
C LEU A 64 7.44 -10.27 6.06
N PHE A 65 8.50 -10.48 5.29
CA PHE A 65 9.84 -10.08 5.69
C PHE A 65 9.99 -8.56 5.77
N VAL A 66 9.39 -7.80 4.85
CA VAL A 66 9.36 -6.33 4.91
C VAL A 66 8.62 -5.85 6.16
N MET A 67 7.47 -6.42 6.50
CA MET A 67 6.69 -6.05 7.68
C MET A 67 7.39 -6.43 8.99
N GLN A 68 8.09 -7.57 9.04
CA GLN A 68 8.92 -7.93 10.18
C GLN A 68 10.07 -6.93 10.37
N SER A 69 10.71 -6.54 9.26
CA SER A 69 11.78 -5.54 9.24
C SER A 69 11.28 -4.18 9.75
N LEU A 70 10.16 -3.71 9.23
CA LEU A 70 9.50 -2.48 9.67
C LEU A 70 9.09 -2.57 11.13
N GLY A 71 8.62 -3.74 11.58
CA GLY A 71 8.16 -3.97 12.93
C GLY A 71 9.20 -3.81 14.01
N GLU A 72 10.38 -4.35 13.78
CA GLU A 72 11.49 -4.22 14.71
C GLU A 72 11.91 -2.74 14.84
N MET A 73 12.06 -2.04 13.71
CA MET A 73 12.44 -0.63 13.72
C MET A 73 11.35 0.27 14.32
N SER A 74 10.08 0.04 13.99
CA SER A 74 8.95 0.89 14.43
C SER A 74 8.51 0.64 15.87
N THR A 75 8.82 -0.51 16.45
CA THR A 75 8.60 -0.75 17.88
C THR A 75 9.72 -0.17 18.75
N HIS A 76 10.94 -0.14 18.22
CA HIS A 76 12.10 0.45 18.86
C HIS A 76 12.09 1.98 18.77
N LEU A 77 11.80 2.52 17.59
CA LEU A 77 11.74 3.95 17.29
C LEU A 77 10.38 4.34 16.65
N PRO A 78 9.28 4.37 17.42
CA PRO A 78 7.94 4.70 16.93
C PRO A 78 7.77 6.19 16.60
N VAL A 79 8.09 6.58 15.38
CA VAL A 79 7.98 7.96 14.87
C VAL A 79 7.11 8.03 13.61
N ALA A 80 6.38 9.13 13.44
CA ALA A 80 5.50 9.32 12.28
C ALA A 80 6.27 9.39 10.94
N GLY A 81 7.53 9.84 10.96
CA GLY A 81 8.41 9.84 9.78
C GLY A 81 8.78 8.44 9.30
N SER A 82 8.64 7.40 10.15
CA SER A 82 8.89 6.00 9.82
C SER A 82 10.16 5.83 8.96
N PHE A 83 10.05 5.30 7.74
CA PHE A 83 11.15 5.05 6.83
C PHE A 83 11.88 6.30 6.29
N HIS A 84 11.32 7.52 6.38
CA HIS A 84 12.11 8.75 6.21
C HIS A 84 13.16 8.85 7.32
N THR A 85 12.71 8.75 8.57
CA THR A 85 13.59 8.84 9.74
C THR A 85 14.55 7.65 9.80
N TYR A 86 14.11 6.42 9.53
CA TYR A 86 14.99 5.25 9.47
C TYR A 86 16.02 5.37 8.35
N GLY A 87 15.62 5.89 7.17
CA GLY A 87 16.53 6.14 6.06
C GLY A 87 17.61 7.17 6.41
N SER A 88 17.21 8.26 7.07
CA SER A 88 18.13 9.30 7.54
C SER A 88 19.12 8.77 8.58
N LYS A 89 18.65 8.04 9.58
CA LYS A 89 19.47 7.51 10.68
C LYS A 89 20.37 6.34 10.25
N TYR A 90 19.81 5.36 9.53
CA TYR A 90 20.48 4.08 9.29
C TYR A 90 21.19 3.98 7.95
N VAL A 91 20.97 4.93 7.03
CA VAL A 91 21.63 4.97 5.71
C VAL A 91 22.36 6.29 5.50
N SER A 92 21.64 7.38 5.29
CA SER A 92 22.17 8.74 5.16
C SER A 92 21.02 9.77 5.14
N PRO A 93 21.24 11.02 5.57
CA PRO A 93 20.23 12.08 5.49
C PRO A 93 19.61 12.24 4.09
N SER A 94 20.41 12.21 3.01
CA SER A 94 19.86 12.26 1.64
C SER A 94 19.02 11.05 1.27
N PHE A 95 19.34 9.86 1.78
CA PHE A 95 18.53 8.66 1.51
C PHE A 95 17.17 8.78 2.20
N GLY A 96 17.14 9.24 3.46
CA GLY A 96 15.90 9.53 4.16
C GLY A 96 15.06 10.59 3.46
N PHE A 97 15.68 11.68 3.00
CA PHE A 97 15.02 12.72 2.18
C PHE A 97 14.34 12.10 0.94
N ALA A 98 15.07 11.33 0.14
CA ALA A 98 14.53 10.70 -1.07
C ALA A 98 13.40 9.71 -0.74
N MET A 99 13.54 8.92 0.34
CA MET A 99 12.52 7.99 0.81
C MET A 99 11.22 8.70 1.22
N GLY A 100 11.33 9.81 1.95
CA GLY A 100 10.17 10.58 2.38
C GLY A 100 9.39 11.19 1.22
N TRP A 101 10.09 11.81 0.26
CA TRP A 101 9.46 12.36 -0.94
C TRP A 101 8.87 11.29 -1.85
N ASN A 102 9.56 10.16 -2.03
CA ASN A 102 9.06 9.05 -2.82
C ASN A 102 7.80 8.42 -2.20
N TYR A 103 7.76 8.27 -0.88
CA TYR A 103 6.54 7.76 -0.21
C TYR A 103 5.38 8.75 -0.27
N TRP A 104 5.65 10.04 -0.04
CA TRP A 104 4.63 11.09 -0.17
C TRP A 104 4.04 11.10 -1.59
N PHE A 105 4.90 11.05 -2.61
CA PHE A 105 4.51 10.99 -4.01
C PHE A 105 3.69 9.74 -4.33
N ASN A 106 4.16 8.55 -3.89
CA ASN A 106 3.45 7.28 -4.07
C ASN A 106 1.98 7.38 -3.64
N TRP A 107 1.75 7.77 -2.38
CA TRP A 107 0.41 7.83 -1.83
C TRP A 107 -0.43 9.00 -2.35
N ALA A 108 0.21 10.11 -2.75
CA ALA A 108 -0.48 11.24 -3.36
C ALA A 108 -0.99 10.88 -4.77
N ILE A 109 -0.21 10.16 -5.57
CA ILE A 109 -0.64 9.68 -6.90
C ILE A 109 -1.62 8.50 -6.77
N THR A 110 -1.41 7.59 -5.83
CA THR A 110 -2.38 6.51 -5.56
C THR A 110 -3.74 7.09 -5.16
N LEU A 111 -3.80 8.17 -4.38
CA LEU A 111 -5.07 8.87 -4.12
C LEU A 111 -5.78 9.28 -5.43
N ALA A 112 -5.05 9.85 -6.40
CA ALA A 112 -5.63 10.19 -7.69
C ALA A 112 -6.15 8.95 -8.44
N ALA A 113 -5.38 7.85 -8.43
CA ALA A 113 -5.80 6.59 -9.07
C ALA A 113 -7.07 6.01 -8.44
N GLU A 114 -7.15 6.03 -7.11
CA GLU A 114 -8.32 5.58 -6.36
C GLU A 114 -9.56 6.45 -6.66
N LEU A 115 -9.40 7.76 -6.84
CA LEU A 115 -10.51 8.63 -7.23
C LEU A 115 -11.03 8.34 -8.65
N VAL A 116 -10.15 8.01 -9.59
CA VAL A 116 -10.56 7.54 -10.94
C VAL A 116 -11.33 6.23 -10.82
N ALA A 117 -10.79 5.25 -10.08
CA ALA A 117 -11.45 3.96 -9.87
C ALA A 117 -12.83 4.12 -9.20
N ALA A 118 -12.96 5.04 -8.23
CA ALA A 118 -14.24 5.34 -7.60
C ALA A 118 -15.26 5.88 -8.61
N GLY A 119 -14.83 6.73 -9.54
CA GLY A 119 -15.67 7.23 -10.63
C GLY A 119 -16.17 6.12 -11.53
N VAL A 120 -15.29 5.21 -11.95
CA VAL A 120 -15.64 4.04 -12.77
C VAL A 120 -16.67 3.15 -12.08
N ILE A 121 -16.45 2.84 -10.80
CA ILE A 121 -17.40 2.03 -10.03
C ILE A 121 -18.74 2.75 -9.87
N MET A 122 -18.75 4.08 -9.73
CA MET A 122 -20.00 4.85 -9.65
C MET A 122 -20.81 4.85 -10.97
N SER A 123 -20.15 4.72 -12.12
CA SER A 123 -20.80 4.59 -13.42
C SER A 123 -21.70 3.35 -13.51
N PHE A 124 -21.49 2.33 -12.65
CA PHE A 124 -22.40 1.18 -12.54
C PHE A 124 -23.83 1.61 -12.15
N TRP A 125 -23.98 2.53 -11.17
CA TRP A 125 -25.30 3.01 -10.75
C TRP A 125 -25.74 4.27 -11.49
N MET A 126 -24.80 5.15 -11.86
CA MET A 126 -25.08 6.43 -12.49
C MET A 126 -24.24 6.65 -13.75
N PRO A 127 -24.50 5.90 -14.84
CA PRO A 127 -23.67 5.93 -16.06
C PRO A 127 -23.71 7.27 -16.81
N ASN A 128 -24.73 8.10 -16.55
CA ASN A 128 -24.88 9.41 -17.19
C ASN A 128 -24.10 10.53 -16.46
N VAL A 129 -23.49 10.23 -15.30
CA VAL A 129 -22.72 11.21 -14.52
C VAL A 129 -21.24 10.98 -14.81
N PRO A 130 -20.51 11.99 -15.31
CA PRO A 130 -19.08 11.84 -15.61
C PRO A 130 -18.26 11.44 -14.37
N SER A 131 -17.31 10.52 -14.56
CA SER A 131 -16.46 9.96 -13.49
C SER A 131 -15.72 11.04 -12.67
N TRP A 132 -15.33 12.16 -13.30
CA TRP A 132 -14.63 13.25 -12.61
C TRP A 132 -15.49 13.93 -11.53
N VAL A 133 -16.82 13.95 -11.68
CA VAL A 133 -17.75 14.52 -10.69
C VAL A 133 -17.66 13.72 -9.39
N TRP A 134 -17.64 12.39 -9.50
CA TRP A 134 -17.45 11.50 -8.37
C TRP A 134 -16.07 11.65 -7.74
N ALA A 135 -15.02 11.77 -8.56
CA ALA A 135 -13.67 12.06 -8.08
C ALA A 135 -13.63 13.35 -7.24
N ALA A 136 -14.30 14.42 -7.67
CA ALA A 136 -14.39 15.68 -6.93
C ALA A 136 -15.13 15.51 -5.59
N ILE A 137 -16.28 14.82 -5.61
CA ILE A 137 -17.10 14.56 -4.41
C ILE A 137 -16.30 13.75 -3.39
N PHE A 138 -15.66 12.66 -3.82
CA PHE A 138 -14.90 11.80 -2.94
C PHE A 138 -13.62 12.46 -2.44
N LEU A 139 -12.93 13.25 -3.26
CA LEU A 139 -11.78 14.04 -2.80
C LEU A 139 -12.20 15.02 -1.69
N ALA A 140 -13.32 15.72 -1.86
CA ALA A 140 -13.86 16.62 -0.85
C ALA A 140 -14.25 15.87 0.43
N LEU A 141 -14.90 14.72 0.31
CA LEU A 141 -15.28 13.86 1.43
C LEU A 141 -14.06 13.38 2.22
N LEU A 142 -13.07 12.81 1.54
CA LEU A 142 -11.85 12.27 2.15
C LEU A 142 -10.99 13.37 2.79
N THR A 143 -10.89 14.53 2.14
CA THR A 143 -10.20 15.70 2.70
C THR A 143 -10.93 16.21 3.93
N GLY A 144 -12.26 16.28 3.89
CA GLY A 144 -13.10 16.65 5.04
C GLY A 144 -12.90 15.70 6.23
N LEU A 145 -12.92 14.39 5.98
CA LEU A 145 -12.68 13.37 7.02
C LEU A 145 -11.30 13.52 7.68
N ASN A 146 -10.26 13.73 6.87
CA ASN A 146 -8.89 13.92 7.36
C ASN A 146 -8.66 15.28 8.06
N PHE A 147 -9.50 16.28 7.78
CA PHE A 147 -9.45 17.58 8.45
C PHE A 147 -9.96 17.52 9.90
N LEU A 148 -10.83 16.56 10.24
CA LEU A 148 -11.48 16.48 11.56
C LEU A 148 -10.49 16.09 12.67
N SER A 149 -9.92 14.88 12.63
CA SER A 149 -8.90 14.40 13.58
C SER A 149 -8.36 13.02 13.18
N ALA A 150 -7.20 12.63 13.74
CA ALA A 150 -6.67 11.26 13.60
C ALA A 150 -7.63 10.19 14.17
N LYS A 151 -8.43 10.53 15.19
CA LYS A 151 -9.47 9.65 15.72
C LYS A 151 -10.59 9.42 14.70
N ALA A 152 -11.07 10.48 14.05
CA ALA A 152 -12.10 10.36 13.01
C ALA A 152 -11.62 9.49 11.84
N PHE A 153 -10.36 9.67 11.42
CA PHE A 153 -9.71 8.77 10.47
C PHE A 153 -9.74 7.31 10.95
N GLY A 154 -9.28 7.05 12.18
CA GLY A 154 -9.22 5.69 12.72
C GLY A 154 -10.59 5.01 12.88
N GLU A 155 -11.65 5.76 13.20
CA GLU A 155 -13.02 5.22 13.24
C GLU A 155 -13.57 4.95 11.83
N GLY A 156 -13.34 5.86 10.87
CA GLY A 156 -13.74 5.66 9.48
C GLY A 156 -13.09 4.41 8.88
N GLU A 157 -11.78 4.26 9.09
CA GLU A 157 -11.02 3.12 8.62
C GLU A 157 -11.43 1.81 9.31
N PHE A 158 -11.81 1.87 10.59
CA PHE A 158 -12.38 0.71 11.29
C PHE A 158 -13.62 0.17 10.57
N TRP A 159 -14.55 1.05 10.19
CA TRP A 159 -15.78 0.65 9.50
C TRP A 159 -15.52 0.19 8.07
N PHE A 160 -14.68 0.91 7.31
CA PHE A 160 -14.32 0.48 5.96
C PHE A 160 -13.64 -0.90 5.95
N ALA A 161 -12.70 -1.14 6.86
CA ALA A 161 -12.05 -2.44 6.97
C ALA A 161 -13.03 -3.54 7.43
N ALA A 162 -14.00 -3.24 8.30
CA ALA A 162 -15.02 -4.21 8.71
C ALA A 162 -15.91 -4.66 7.54
N ILE A 163 -16.33 -3.74 6.67
CA ILE A 163 -17.10 -4.05 5.45
C ILE A 163 -16.28 -4.98 4.55
N LYS A 164 -15.03 -4.60 4.26
CA LYS A 164 -14.11 -5.39 3.42
C LYS A 164 -13.90 -6.81 3.94
N VAL A 165 -13.56 -6.96 5.22
CA VAL A 165 -13.33 -8.28 5.82
C VAL A 165 -14.58 -9.14 5.74
N THR A 166 -15.74 -8.58 6.07
CA THR A 166 -17.01 -9.32 6.03
C THR A 166 -17.30 -9.81 4.62
N ALA A 167 -17.10 -8.97 3.61
CA ALA A 167 -17.30 -9.34 2.22
C ALA A 167 -16.34 -10.43 1.75
N VAL A 168 -15.05 -10.34 2.09
CA VAL A 168 -14.08 -11.39 1.74
C VAL A 168 -14.42 -12.70 2.47
N LEU A 169 -14.80 -12.67 3.75
CA LEU A 169 -15.22 -13.88 4.46
C LEU A 169 -16.47 -14.52 3.84
N ALA A 170 -17.47 -13.71 3.47
CA ALA A 170 -18.65 -14.19 2.76
C ALA A 170 -18.28 -14.81 1.41
N PHE A 171 -17.39 -14.17 0.66
CA PHE A 171 -16.85 -14.70 -0.60
C PHE A 171 -16.14 -16.05 -0.38
N LEU A 172 -15.30 -16.17 0.67
CA LEU A 172 -14.59 -17.40 0.96
C LEU A 172 -15.55 -18.55 1.28
N VAL A 173 -16.54 -18.32 2.14
CA VAL A 173 -17.54 -19.33 2.50
C VAL A 173 -18.36 -19.72 1.28
N LEU A 174 -18.90 -18.75 0.55
CA LEU A 174 -19.70 -19.00 -0.64
C LEU A 174 -18.91 -19.77 -1.70
N GLY A 175 -17.67 -19.36 -1.96
CA GLY A 175 -16.82 -20.00 -2.94
C GLY A 175 -16.52 -21.45 -2.60
N VAL A 176 -16.26 -21.78 -1.34
CA VAL A 176 -16.11 -23.18 -0.90
C VAL A 176 -17.39 -23.98 -1.12
N LEU A 177 -18.57 -23.41 -0.83
CA LEU A 177 -19.86 -24.06 -1.07
C LEU A 177 -20.12 -24.30 -2.56
N MET A 178 -19.73 -23.36 -3.43
CA MET A 178 -19.82 -23.52 -4.88
C MET A 178 -18.85 -24.57 -5.42
N ILE A 179 -17.61 -24.58 -4.93
CA ILE A 179 -16.62 -25.62 -5.29
C ILE A 179 -17.12 -27.01 -4.86
N ALA A 180 -17.80 -27.11 -3.72
CA ALA A 180 -18.40 -28.36 -3.26
C ALA A 180 -19.68 -28.76 -4.03
N GLY A 181 -20.18 -27.93 -4.96
CA GLY A 181 -21.43 -28.18 -5.69
C GLY A 181 -22.70 -28.04 -4.82
N ILE A 182 -22.61 -27.37 -3.68
CA ILE A 182 -23.76 -27.13 -2.77
C ILE A 182 -24.58 -25.93 -3.27
N ILE A 183 -23.92 -24.92 -3.84
CA ILE A 183 -24.53 -23.69 -4.38
C ILE A 183 -24.08 -23.52 -5.84
N GLY A 184 -24.98 -23.09 -6.73
CA GLY A 184 -24.61 -22.71 -8.10
C GLY A 184 -24.49 -23.85 -9.12
N GLY A 185 -24.86 -25.09 -8.75
CA GLY A 185 -24.91 -26.24 -9.66
C GLY A 185 -23.81 -27.27 -9.40
N GLU A 186 -23.32 -27.92 -10.46
CA GLU A 186 -22.29 -28.95 -10.34
C GLU A 186 -20.93 -28.36 -9.94
N SER A 187 -20.16 -29.15 -9.17
CA SER A 187 -18.79 -28.79 -8.80
C SER A 187 -17.93 -28.62 -10.06
N PRO A 188 -17.15 -27.52 -10.18
CA PRO A 188 -16.22 -27.34 -11.30
C PRO A 188 -15.08 -28.37 -11.29
N GLY A 189 -14.90 -29.13 -10.20
CA GLY A 189 -13.77 -30.04 -10.02
C GLY A 189 -12.42 -29.33 -10.18
N LEU A 190 -11.49 -29.98 -10.87
CA LEU A 190 -10.15 -29.42 -11.19
C LEU A 190 -10.08 -28.83 -12.61
N SER A 191 -11.20 -28.72 -13.31
CA SER A 191 -11.22 -28.40 -14.75
C SER A 191 -10.48 -27.10 -15.08
N ASN A 192 -10.71 -26.03 -14.31
CA ASN A 192 -10.06 -24.74 -14.50
C ASN A 192 -8.54 -24.75 -14.20
N TRP A 193 -8.04 -25.77 -13.49
CA TRP A 193 -6.62 -25.93 -13.16
C TRP A 193 -5.85 -26.81 -14.14
N THR A 194 -6.55 -27.62 -14.95
CA THR A 194 -5.94 -28.60 -15.86
C THR A 194 -6.24 -28.34 -17.32
N ARG A 195 -7.09 -27.36 -17.62
CA ARG A 195 -7.55 -27.05 -18.97
C ARG A 195 -6.58 -26.12 -19.69
N ASP A 196 -6.36 -26.38 -20.98
CA ASP A 196 -5.56 -25.56 -21.89
C ASP A 196 -4.14 -25.32 -21.32
N GLU A 197 -3.68 -24.08 -21.17
CA GLU A 197 -2.36 -23.75 -20.61
C GLU A 197 -2.32 -23.73 -19.07
N ALA A 198 -3.45 -23.98 -18.40
CA ALA A 198 -3.50 -24.03 -16.94
C ALA A 198 -2.66 -25.21 -16.41
N PRO A 199 -2.02 -25.07 -15.24
CA PRO A 199 -2.22 -24.00 -14.26
C PRO A 199 -1.26 -22.79 -14.42
N PHE A 200 -0.30 -22.84 -15.35
CA PHE A 200 0.76 -21.83 -15.53
C PHE A 200 0.75 -21.25 -16.94
N VAL A 201 -0.20 -20.35 -17.20
CA VAL A 201 -0.43 -19.72 -18.50
C VAL A 201 0.73 -18.77 -18.82
N GLY A 202 1.30 -18.86 -20.03
CA GLY A 202 2.47 -18.07 -20.45
C GLY A 202 3.76 -18.29 -19.65
N GLY A 203 3.81 -19.32 -18.78
CA GLY A 203 5.00 -19.76 -18.06
C GLY A 203 5.60 -18.71 -17.10
N TRP A 204 6.92 -18.80 -16.86
CA TRP A 204 7.60 -17.96 -15.86
C TRP A 204 7.56 -16.46 -16.16
N VAL A 205 7.50 -16.07 -17.43
CA VAL A 205 7.45 -14.66 -17.84
C VAL A 205 6.12 -14.03 -17.38
N SER A 206 4.99 -14.71 -17.61
CA SER A 206 3.68 -14.27 -17.13
C SER A 206 3.58 -14.28 -15.61
N ILE A 207 4.21 -15.25 -14.92
CA ILE A 207 4.24 -15.27 -13.46
C ILE A 207 4.97 -14.04 -12.91
N ILE A 208 6.12 -13.68 -13.51
CA ILE A 208 6.88 -12.50 -13.10
C ILE A 208 6.14 -11.20 -13.45
N SER A 209 5.44 -11.12 -14.59
CA SER A 209 4.71 -9.91 -14.97
C SER A 209 3.59 -9.57 -13.98
N VAL A 210 2.91 -10.58 -13.43
CA VAL A 210 1.84 -10.37 -12.44
C VAL A 210 2.34 -10.12 -11.01
N PHE A 211 3.66 -10.21 -10.75
CA PHE A 211 4.23 -9.85 -9.44
C PHE A 211 3.98 -8.37 -9.09
N MET A 212 3.95 -7.50 -10.10
CA MET A 212 3.65 -6.08 -9.92
C MET A 212 2.23 -5.87 -9.39
N ILE A 213 1.24 -6.54 -10.00
CA ILE A 213 -0.17 -6.48 -9.59
C ILE A 213 -0.34 -7.07 -8.18
N ALA A 214 0.25 -8.24 -7.92
CA ALA A 214 0.24 -8.86 -6.60
C ALA A 214 0.90 -7.96 -5.54
N GLY A 215 2.06 -7.38 -5.85
CA GLY A 215 2.78 -6.50 -4.93
C GLY A 215 2.08 -5.18 -4.67
N PHE A 216 1.49 -4.56 -5.70
CA PHE A 216 0.59 -3.41 -5.54
C PHE A 216 -0.56 -3.72 -4.59
N SER A 217 -1.15 -4.92 -4.69
CA SER A 217 -2.25 -5.33 -3.82
C SER A 217 -1.86 -5.39 -2.34
N PHE A 218 -0.59 -5.65 -2.02
CA PHE A 218 -0.11 -5.66 -0.64
C PHE A 218 0.45 -4.31 -0.15
N GLN A 219 0.54 -3.29 -1.01
CA GLN A 219 0.90 -1.94 -0.56
C GLN A 219 -0.15 -1.40 0.43
N GLY A 220 0.29 -0.57 1.37
CA GLY A 220 -0.54 -0.11 2.48
C GLY A 220 -0.40 -0.94 3.74
N THR A 221 0.21 -2.14 3.67
CA THR A 221 0.64 -2.88 4.86
C THR A 221 1.67 -2.08 5.67
N GLU A 222 2.56 -1.33 5.02
CA GLU A 222 3.57 -0.49 5.66
C GLU A 222 3.00 0.74 6.40
N LEU A 223 1.74 1.10 6.16
CA LEU A 223 1.07 2.24 6.81
C LEU A 223 1.10 2.14 8.33
N VAL A 224 1.11 0.90 8.85
CA VAL A 224 1.26 0.63 10.28
C VAL A 224 2.50 1.34 10.86
N GLY A 225 3.60 1.39 10.11
CA GLY A 225 4.84 2.05 10.52
C GLY A 225 4.69 3.56 10.68
N VAL A 226 3.92 4.22 9.81
CA VAL A 226 3.62 5.67 9.92
C VAL A 226 2.69 5.93 11.11
N THR A 227 1.68 5.07 11.30
CA THR A 227 0.74 5.20 12.41
C THR A 227 1.34 4.83 13.77
N ALA A 228 2.51 4.18 13.80
CA ALA A 228 3.22 3.84 15.03
C ALA A 228 3.51 5.07 15.90
N GLY A 229 3.79 6.23 15.28
CA GLY A 229 4.02 7.48 15.99
C GLY A 229 2.79 8.04 16.73
N GLU A 230 1.58 7.67 16.29
CA GLU A 230 0.30 8.11 16.87
C GLU A 230 -0.38 6.99 17.69
N SER A 231 0.27 5.83 17.84
CA SER A 231 -0.19 4.72 18.66
C SER A 231 -0.09 5.03 20.15
N SER A 232 -1.14 4.68 20.90
CA SER A 232 -1.14 4.78 22.37
C SER A 232 -0.09 3.88 23.04
N ASN A 233 0.17 2.69 22.51
CA ASN A 233 1.22 1.79 23.01
C ASN A 233 1.90 1.06 21.84
N PRO A 234 2.88 1.69 21.17
CA PRO A 234 3.51 1.12 19.99
C PRO A 234 4.21 -0.22 20.27
N ARG A 235 4.86 -0.37 21.44
CA ARG A 235 5.58 -1.59 21.83
C ARG A 235 4.66 -2.82 21.93
N ARG A 236 3.40 -2.64 22.33
CA ARG A 236 2.40 -3.72 22.38
C ARG A 236 1.61 -3.85 21.08
N ASP A 237 1.18 -2.74 20.51
CA ASP A 237 0.18 -2.72 19.44
C ASP A 237 0.79 -3.03 18.07
N MET A 238 2.01 -2.57 17.80
CA MET A 238 2.70 -2.84 16.53
C MET A 238 3.01 -4.32 16.32
N PRO A 239 3.61 -5.07 17.27
CA PRO A 239 3.89 -6.50 17.07
C PRO A 239 2.63 -7.31 16.79
N ARG A 240 1.50 -6.95 17.41
CA ARG A 240 0.21 -7.59 17.15
C ARG A 240 -0.25 -7.32 15.73
N ALA A 241 -0.21 -6.07 15.28
CA ALA A 241 -0.56 -5.70 13.91
C ALA A 241 0.28 -6.48 12.87
N ILE A 242 1.60 -6.58 13.07
CA ILE A 242 2.50 -7.29 12.16
C ILE A 242 2.22 -8.79 12.12
N ARG A 243 2.05 -9.43 13.29
CA ARG A 243 1.72 -10.87 13.33
C ARG A 243 0.40 -11.18 12.62
N THR A 244 -0.55 -10.25 12.66
CA THR A 244 -1.82 -10.44 11.95
C THR A 244 -1.67 -10.30 10.43
N VAL A 245 -0.65 -9.61 9.90
CA VAL A 245 -0.41 -9.53 8.44
C VAL A 245 -0.25 -10.91 7.82
N PHE A 246 0.48 -11.83 8.47
CA PHE A 246 0.65 -13.23 8.01
C PHE A 246 -0.68 -13.92 7.71
N TRP A 247 -1.55 -13.96 8.72
CA TRP A 247 -2.84 -14.63 8.60
C TRP A 247 -3.75 -13.97 7.57
N ARG A 248 -3.59 -12.65 7.33
CA ARG A 248 -4.36 -11.90 6.33
C ARG A 248 -3.93 -12.23 4.90
N ILE A 249 -2.62 -12.33 4.66
CA ILE A 249 -2.07 -12.76 3.37
C ILE A 249 -2.57 -14.16 3.05
N MET A 250 -2.49 -15.09 4.01
CA MET A 250 -2.97 -16.46 3.82
C MET A 250 -4.49 -16.54 3.61
N LEU A 251 -5.28 -15.86 4.43
CA LEU A 251 -6.73 -16.01 4.35
C LEU A 251 -7.35 -15.23 3.19
N PHE A 252 -7.04 -13.93 3.08
CA PHE A 252 -7.76 -13.05 2.16
C PHE A 252 -7.22 -13.09 0.74
N TYR A 253 -5.90 -13.25 0.57
CA TYR A 253 -5.29 -13.28 -0.75
C TYR A 253 -5.23 -14.70 -1.30
N ILE A 254 -4.51 -15.58 -0.61
CA ILE A 254 -4.33 -16.96 -1.09
C ILE A 254 -5.68 -17.67 -1.16
N GLY A 255 -6.53 -17.54 -0.12
CA GLY A 255 -7.89 -18.09 -0.15
C GLY A 255 -8.74 -17.56 -1.30
N ALA A 256 -8.73 -16.25 -1.58
CA ALA A 256 -9.51 -15.69 -2.66
C ALA A 256 -9.00 -16.13 -4.04
N ILE A 257 -7.69 -16.11 -4.27
CA ILE A 257 -7.09 -16.56 -5.53
C ILE A 257 -7.38 -18.03 -5.80
N ILE A 258 -7.32 -18.89 -4.77
CA ILE A 258 -7.71 -20.30 -4.89
C ILE A 258 -9.16 -20.42 -5.34
N ILE A 259 -10.08 -19.73 -4.67
CA ILE A 259 -11.51 -19.79 -4.99
C ILE A 259 -11.78 -19.31 -6.41
N ILE A 260 -11.23 -18.16 -6.80
CA ILE A 260 -11.40 -17.65 -8.15
C ILE A 260 -10.82 -18.64 -9.16
N GLY A 261 -9.62 -19.19 -8.92
CA GLY A 261 -8.99 -20.15 -9.82
C GLY A 261 -9.75 -21.47 -9.98
N PHE A 262 -10.54 -21.88 -8.98
CA PHE A 262 -11.43 -23.03 -9.11
C PHE A 262 -12.75 -22.70 -9.81
N LEU A 263 -13.30 -21.51 -9.61
CA LEU A 263 -14.65 -21.15 -10.08
C LEU A 263 -14.68 -20.48 -11.45
N LEU A 264 -13.62 -19.76 -11.82
CA LEU A 264 -13.55 -19.01 -13.08
C LEU A 264 -12.40 -19.55 -13.94
N PRO A 265 -12.64 -19.85 -15.24
CA PRO A 265 -11.55 -20.16 -16.16
C PRO A 265 -10.70 -18.89 -16.39
N TYR A 266 -9.38 -19.05 -16.56
CA TYR A 266 -8.50 -17.91 -16.82
C TYR A 266 -8.83 -17.16 -18.13
N SER A 267 -9.47 -17.86 -19.07
CA SER A 267 -9.94 -17.35 -20.36
C SER A 267 -11.36 -16.75 -20.30
N ASP A 268 -11.92 -16.54 -19.11
CA ASP A 268 -13.21 -15.90 -18.96
C ASP A 268 -13.19 -14.47 -19.56
N PRO A 269 -14.16 -14.10 -20.42
CA PRO A 269 -14.17 -12.80 -21.09
C PRO A 269 -14.09 -11.60 -20.13
N SER A 270 -14.72 -11.70 -18.96
CA SER A 270 -14.68 -10.61 -17.97
C SER A 270 -13.30 -10.48 -17.32
N LEU A 271 -12.58 -11.59 -17.12
CA LEU A 271 -11.20 -11.57 -16.63
C LEU A 271 -10.23 -11.06 -17.69
N LEU A 272 -10.47 -11.39 -18.97
CA LEU A 272 -9.71 -10.87 -20.10
C LEU A 272 -9.90 -9.37 -20.27
N ALA A 273 -11.14 -8.87 -20.14
CA ALA A 273 -11.43 -7.43 -20.17
C ALA A 273 -10.73 -6.67 -19.02
N ALA A 274 -10.69 -7.27 -17.83
CA ALA A 274 -9.92 -6.75 -16.71
C ALA A 274 -8.40 -6.75 -16.98
N ALA A 275 -7.86 -7.78 -17.65
CA ALA A 275 -6.46 -7.86 -18.04
C ALA A 275 -6.08 -6.84 -19.12
N ALA A 276 -7.00 -6.51 -20.03
CA ALA A 276 -6.83 -5.52 -21.09
C ALA A 276 -6.96 -4.07 -20.59
N ASN A 277 -7.29 -3.84 -19.31
CA ASN A 277 -7.63 -2.54 -18.73
C ASN A 277 -8.82 -1.84 -19.44
N GLU A 278 -9.65 -2.60 -20.16
CA GLU A 278 -10.80 -2.09 -20.92
C GLU A 278 -12.04 -1.95 -20.03
N ASP A 279 -12.18 -2.83 -19.02
CA ASP A 279 -13.30 -2.80 -18.08
C ASP A 279 -12.83 -2.97 -16.63
N VAL A 280 -12.60 -1.86 -15.95
CA VAL A 280 -12.21 -1.81 -14.53
C VAL A 280 -13.38 -2.18 -13.61
N THR A 281 -14.60 -2.37 -14.13
CA THR A 281 -15.78 -2.78 -13.33
C THR A 281 -15.88 -4.30 -13.13
N ALA A 282 -15.20 -5.09 -13.95
CA ALA A 282 -15.29 -6.55 -13.94
C ALA A 282 -14.47 -7.21 -12.81
N SER A 283 -14.94 -7.07 -11.56
CA SER A 283 -14.34 -7.76 -10.42
C SER A 283 -14.64 -9.26 -10.43
N PRO A 284 -13.63 -10.15 -10.24
CA PRO A 284 -13.87 -11.58 -10.08
C PRO A 284 -14.79 -11.92 -8.90
N PHE A 285 -14.78 -11.07 -7.87
CA PHE A 285 -15.66 -11.23 -6.71
C PHE A 285 -17.12 -11.08 -7.14
N THR A 286 -17.42 -10.02 -7.91
CA THR A 286 -18.76 -9.78 -8.44
C THR A 286 -19.24 -10.95 -9.29
N LEU A 287 -18.41 -11.45 -10.20
CA LEU A 287 -18.75 -12.58 -11.08
C LEU A 287 -19.09 -13.85 -10.33
N VAL A 288 -18.34 -14.20 -9.28
CA VAL A 288 -18.61 -15.38 -8.46
C VAL A 288 -19.94 -15.23 -7.71
N PHE A 289 -20.21 -14.07 -7.13
CA PHE A 289 -21.49 -13.82 -6.44
C PHE A 289 -22.69 -13.85 -7.41
N GLU A 290 -22.52 -13.37 -8.65
CA GLU A 290 -23.53 -13.47 -9.70
C GLU A 290 -23.77 -14.93 -10.10
N ARG A 291 -22.71 -15.71 -10.31
CA ARG A 291 -22.81 -17.16 -10.61
C ARG A 291 -23.45 -17.96 -9.49
N ALA A 292 -23.34 -17.50 -8.24
CA ALA A 292 -24.03 -18.09 -7.11
C ALA A 292 -25.56 -17.84 -7.11
N GLY A 293 -26.08 -17.04 -8.05
CA GLY A 293 -27.51 -16.72 -8.16
C GLY A 293 -27.98 -15.64 -7.19
N ILE A 294 -27.08 -14.83 -6.64
CA ILE A 294 -27.47 -13.76 -5.71
C ILE A 294 -27.96 -12.56 -6.53
N ALA A 295 -29.28 -12.32 -6.49
CA ALA A 295 -29.96 -11.30 -7.30
C ALA A 295 -29.43 -9.85 -7.15
N VAL A 296 -28.76 -9.54 -6.04
CA VAL A 296 -28.20 -8.21 -5.75
C VAL A 296 -26.66 -8.23 -5.67
N ALA A 297 -26.02 -9.31 -6.14
CA ALA A 297 -24.58 -9.56 -6.09
C ALA A 297 -23.76 -8.38 -6.60
N ALA A 298 -24.05 -7.93 -7.82
CA ALA A 298 -23.32 -6.86 -8.50
C ALA A 298 -23.34 -5.56 -7.70
N SER A 299 -24.54 -5.13 -7.28
CA SER A 299 -24.70 -3.88 -6.54
C SER A 299 -24.05 -3.94 -5.16
N VAL A 300 -24.21 -5.04 -4.42
CA VAL A 300 -23.57 -5.19 -3.10
C VAL A 300 -22.05 -5.24 -3.23
N MET A 301 -21.53 -6.00 -4.19
CA MET A 301 -20.09 -6.15 -4.36
C MET A 301 -19.45 -4.87 -4.88
N ASN A 302 -20.06 -4.17 -5.84
CA ASN A 302 -19.59 -2.85 -6.27
C ASN A 302 -19.60 -1.85 -5.11
N ALA A 303 -20.60 -1.88 -4.21
CA ALA A 303 -20.60 -1.02 -3.03
C ALA A 303 -19.45 -1.34 -2.07
N VAL A 304 -19.14 -2.62 -1.86
CA VAL A 304 -17.96 -3.05 -1.09
C VAL A 304 -16.67 -2.59 -1.76
N ILE A 305 -16.53 -2.75 -3.08
CA ILE A 305 -15.35 -2.30 -3.85
C ILE A 305 -15.18 -0.79 -3.70
N LEU A 306 -16.25 -0.02 -3.82
CA LEU A 306 -16.23 1.43 -3.59
C LEU A 306 -15.73 1.75 -2.17
N THR A 307 -16.19 1.03 -1.15
CA THR A 307 -15.67 1.24 0.22
C THR A 307 -14.18 0.89 0.35
N ALA A 308 -13.70 -0.09 -0.41
CA ALA A 308 -12.29 -0.47 -0.45
C ALA A 308 -11.44 0.62 -1.09
N ILE A 309 -11.90 1.17 -2.22
CA ILE A 309 -11.28 2.28 -2.95
C ILE A 309 -11.17 3.52 -2.05
N LEU A 310 -12.30 3.95 -1.47
CA LEU A 310 -12.34 5.14 -0.61
C LEU A 310 -11.47 4.98 0.64
N SER A 311 -11.38 3.77 1.18
CA SER A 311 -10.51 3.44 2.31
C SER A 311 -9.02 3.50 1.95
N ALA A 312 -8.63 2.99 0.77
CA ALA A 312 -7.27 3.10 0.26
C ALA A 312 -6.88 4.57 0.04
N GLY A 313 -7.74 5.35 -0.63
CA GLY A 313 -7.53 6.79 -0.83
C GLY A 313 -7.45 7.57 0.49
N ASN A 314 -8.33 7.27 1.45
CA ASN A 314 -8.31 7.88 2.79
C ASN A 314 -6.99 7.60 3.53
N SER A 315 -6.53 6.34 3.49
CA SER A 315 -5.29 5.89 4.09
C SER A 315 -4.07 6.55 3.44
N GLY A 316 -4.05 6.67 2.11
CA GLY A 316 -3.01 7.38 1.37
C GLY A 316 -2.94 8.87 1.72
N LEU A 317 -4.09 9.54 1.73
CA LEU A 317 -4.18 10.95 2.12
C LEU A 317 -3.66 11.17 3.55
N TYR A 318 -4.03 10.30 4.49
CA TYR A 318 -3.52 10.32 5.85
C TYR A 318 -2.00 10.13 5.90
N ALA A 319 -1.49 9.09 5.23
CA ALA A 319 -0.08 8.72 5.22
C ALA A 319 0.82 9.82 4.66
N SER A 320 0.47 10.36 3.48
CA SER A 320 1.18 11.46 2.83
C SER A 320 1.16 12.72 3.69
N THR A 321 0.03 13.04 4.29
CA THR A 321 -0.11 14.19 5.20
C THR A 321 0.85 14.10 6.38
N ARG A 322 0.98 12.92 7.00
CA ARG A 322 1.89 12.69 8.15
C ARG A 322 3.35 12.66 7.73
N MET A 323 3.66 12.05 6.58
CA MET A 323 5.01 12.02 6.03
C MET A 323 5.50 13.43 5.75
N LEU A 324 4.71 14.26 5.06
CA LEU A 324 5.09 15.63 4.72
C LEU A 324 5.22 16.52 5.96
N TYR A 325 4.38 16.32 6.98
CA TYR A 325 4.55 16.96 8.29
C TYR A 325 5.86 16.55 8.98
N ALA A 326 6.18 15.25 9.01
CA ALA A 326 7.39 14.74 9.63
C ALA A 326 8.65 15.30 8.95
N MET A 327 8.69 15.29 7.61
CA MET A 327 9.77 15.90 6.83
C MET A 327 9.91 17.40 7.13
N ALA A 328 8.80 18.12 7.25
CA ALA A 328 8.84 19.55 7.56
C ALA A 328 9.36 19.85 8.97
N ARG A 329 9.12 18.95 9.94
CA ARG A 329 9.72 19.03 11.29
C ARG A 329 11.23 18.79 11.28
N GLU A 330 11.70 17.88 10.42
CA GLU A 330 13.11 17.56 10.24
C GLU A 330 13.82 18.51 9.24
N ALA A 331 13.15 19.59 8.81
CA ALA A 331 13.64 20.59 7.86
C ALA A 331 14.01 20.04 6.46
N THR A 332 13.47 18.87 6.10
CA THR A 332 13.58 18.26 4.77
C THR A 332 12.40 18.58 3.85
N ALA A 333 11.40 19.32 4.37
CA ALA A 333 10.31 19.92 3.60
C ALA A 333 9.99 21.36 4.09
N PRO A 334 9.25 22.18 3.31
CA PRO A 334 8.90 23.53 3.70
C PRO A 334 8.24 23.63 5.09
N ARG A 335 8.72 24.57 5.92
CA ARG A 335 8.24 24.79 7.30
C ARG A 335 6.74 25.06 7.42
N LEU A 336 6.09 25.46 6.34
CA LEU A 336 4.64 25.65 6.27
C LEU A 336 3.89 24.35 6.63
N PHE A 337 4.40 23.19 6.22
CA PHE A 337 3.77 21.89 6.44
C PHE A 337 3.92 21.35 7.86
N ALA A 338 4.81 21.94 8.67
CA ALA A 338 5.00 21.58 10.08
C ALA A 338 3.95 22.21 11.02
N ARG A 339 3.03 23.05 10.51
CA ARG A 339 2.02 23.74 11.33
C ARG A 339 0.80 22.84 11.57
N LEU A 340 0.43 22.65 12.84
CA LEU A 340 -0.78 21.95 13.25
C LEU A 340 -1.92 22.92 13.57
N ASN A 341 -3.17 22.52 13.28
CA ASN A 341 -4.35 23.19 13.82
C ASN A 341 -4.62 22.79 15.29
N GLU A 342 -5.68 23.33 15.90
CA GLU A 342 -6.08 23.01 17.28
C GLU A 342 -6.43 21.53 17.51
N ARG A 343 -6.75 20.81 16.43
CA ARG A 343 -7.11 19.38 16.47
C ARG A 343 -5.91 18.45 16.22
N GLY A 344 -4.70 19.01 16.09
CA GLY A 344 -3.48 18.25 15.84
C GLY A 344 -3.31 17.77 14.39
N VAL A 345 -3.98 18.42 13.42
CA VAL A 345 -3.92 18.05 11.99
C VAL A 345 -3.03 19.04 11.22
N PRO A 346 -2.06 18.57 10.39
CA PRO A 346 -1.22 19.44 9.57
C PRO A 346 -1.96 19.83 8.27
N VAL A 347 -2.85 20.82 8.39
CA VAL A 347 -3.78 21.22 7.31
C VAL A 347 -3.08 21.59 6.01
N MET A 348 -1.94 22.29 6.06
CA MET A 348 -1.23 22.68 4.83
C MET A 348 -0.64 21.47 4.09
N ALA A 349 -0.19 20.44 4.84
CA ALA A 349 0.29 19.20 4.24
C ALA A 349 -0.87 18.39 3.63
N LEU A 350 -2.03 18.41 4.30
CA LEU A 350 -3.26 17.80 3.82
C LEU A 350 -3.71 18.42 2.50
N LEU A 351 -3.79 19.76 2.44
CA LEU A 351 -4.20 20.48 1.22
C LEU A 351 -3.20 20.26 0.08
N ALA A 352 -1.90 20.29 0.35
CA ALA A 352 -0.88 20.00 -0.66
C ALA A 352 -1.04 18.59 -1.26
N THR A 353 -1.38 17.61 -0.43
CA THR A 353 -1.65 16.24 -0.91
C THR A 353 -2.98 16.15 -1.66
N ALA A 354 -4.03 16.83 -1.19
CA ALA A 354 -5.34 16.87 -1.85
C ALA A 354 -5.28 17.52 -3.24
N VAL A 355 -4.39 18.50 -3.46
CA VAL A 355 -4.13 19.10 -4.78
C VAL A 355 -3.62 18.05 -5.76
N ILE A 356 -2.77 17.11 -5.33
CA ILE A 356 -2.36 16.00 -6.20
C ILE A 356 -3.54 15.06 -6.50
N GLY A 357 -4.48 14.90 -5.57
CA GLY A 357 -5.74 14.19 -5.83
C GLY A 357 -6.55 14.75 -7.01
N LEU A 358 -6.37 16.02 -7.38
CA LEU A 358 -7.01 16.62 -8.56
C LEU A 358 -6.51 16.00 -9.88
N PHE A 359 -5.38 15.29 -9.89
CA PHE A 359 -4.99 14.46 -11.04
C PHE A 359 -5.99 13.32 -11.30
N GLY A 360 -6.92 13.03 -10.39
CA GLY A 360 -8.08 12.18 -10.68
C GLY A 360 -8.95 12.71 -11.83
N PHE A 361 -8.86 14.00 -12.17
CA PHE A 361 -9.54 14.58 -13.33
C PHE A 361 -8.87 14.26 -14.67
N LEU A 362 -7.71 13.59 -14.68
CA LEU A 362 -7.09 13.08 -15.91
C LEU A 362 -8.01 12.10 -16.66
N SER A 363 -8.96 11.48 -15.96
CA SER A 363 -9.96 10.61 -16.57
C SER A 363 -10.78 11.28 -17.67
N GLU A 364 -11.04 12.59 -17.55
CA GLU A 364 -11.77 13.37 -18.57
C GLU A 364 -10.95 13.55 -19.85
N VAL A 365 -9.61 13.57 -19.74
CA VAL A 365 -8.71 13.85 -20.86
C VAL A 365 -8.25 12.57 -21.56
N MET A 366 -7.99 11.51 -20.80
CA MET A 366 -7.37 10.27 -21.29
C MET A 366 -8.30 9.05 -21.26
N GLY A 367 -9.53 9.22 -20.78
CA GLY A 367 -10.45 8.13 -20.48
C GLY A 367 -10.12 7.45 -19.15
N ASP A 368 -11.13 6.84 -18.53
CA ASP A 368 -11.04 6.27 -17.18
C ASP A 368 -9.96 5.17 -17.06
N GLY A 369 -9.97 4.18 -17.95
CA GLY A 369 -9.01 3.06 -17.92
C GLY A 369 -7.57 3.51 -18.20
N GLY A 370 -7.39 4.43 -19.14
CA GLY A 370 -6.07 5.00 -19.49
C GLY A 370 -5.49 5.83 -18.34
N ALA A 371 -6.30 6.69 -17.72
CA ALA A 371 -5.89 7.48 -16.56
C ALA A 371 -5.54 6.61 -15.36
N TYR A 372 -6.38 5.61 -15.03
CA TYR A 372 -6.12 4.67 -13.93
C TYR A 372 -4.80 3.91 -14.14
N THR A 373 -4.63 3.29 -15.31
CA THR A 373 -3.42 2.51 -15.64
C THR A 373 -2.17 3.36 -15.59
N TRP A 374 -2.21 4.58 -16.13
CA TRP A 374 -1.07 5.49 -16.09
C TRP A 374 -0.70 5.91 -14.67
N LEU A 375 -1.69 6.30 -13.84
CA LEU A 375 -1.45 6.70 -12.45
C LEU A 375 -0.87 5.54 -11.62
N ILE A 376 -1.41 4.33 -11.78
CA ILE A 376 -0.90 3.13 -11.10
C ILE A 376 0.51 2.77 -11.57
N ASN A 377 0.82 2.91 -12.86
CA ASN A 377 2.18 2.64 -13.35
C ASN A 377 3.20 3.64 -12.79
N VAL A 378 2.81 4.91 -12.65
CA VAL A 378 3.66 5.95 -12.07
C VAL A 378 3.85 5.77 -10.56
N SER A 379 2.82 5.33 -9.82
CA SER A 379 2.94 5.11 -8.36
C SER A 379 3.53 3.73 -8.00
N GLY A 380 3.20 2.69 -8.75
CA GLY A 380 3.44 1.29 -8.40
C GLY A 380 4.89 1.02 -8.01
N LEU A 381 5.85 1.50 -8.81
CA LEU A 381 7.28 1.33 -8.56
C LEU A 381 7.76 2.04 -7.29
N SER A 382 7.20 3.21 -6.97
CA SER A 382 7.57 3.98 -5.79
C SER A 382 7.31 3.22 -4.49
N GLY A 383 6.23 2.44 -4.41
CA GLY A 383 5.97 1.56 -3.26
C GLY A 383 7.05 0.49 -3.05
N PHE A 384 7.52 -0.15 -4.13
CA PHE A 384 8.60 -1.14 -4.03
C PHE A 384 9.93 -0.51 -3.62
N ILE A 385 10.23 0.70 -4.09
CA ILE A 385 11.42 1.45 -3.64
C ILE A 385 11.35 1.71 -2.13
N VAL A 386 10.17 2.01 -1.58
CA VAL A 386 9.99 2.16 -0.13
C VAL A 386 10.28 0.86 0.60
N TRP A 387 9.78 -0.26 0.10
CA TRP A 387 10.06 -1.57 0.69
C TRP A 387 11.53 -1.98 0.62
N VAL A 388 12.23 -1.62 -0.47
CA VAL A 388 13.70 -1.76 -0.57
C VAL A 388 14.37 -0.96 0.53
N GLY A 389 13.97 0.29 0.70
CA GLY A 389 14.48 1.15 1.77
C GLY A 389 14.23 0.58 3.16
N ILE A 390 13.03 0.05 3.44
CA ILE A 390 12.70 -0.58 4.73
C ILE A 390 13.61 -1.78 5.00
N ALA A 391 13.72 -2.72 4.05
CA ALA A 391 14.54 -3.92 4.22
C ALA A 391 16.03 -3.58 4.37
N TRP A 392 16.52 -2.59 3.60
CA TRP A 392 17.90 -2.12 3.71
C TRP A 392 18.20 -1.41 5.03
N CYS A 393 17.28 -0.54 5.49
CA CYS A 393 17.40 0.13 6.77
C CYS A 393 17.45 -0.88 7.92
N HIS A 394 16.59 -1.91 7.89
CA HIS A 394 16.58 -2.96 8.93
C HIS A 394 17.85 -3.79 8.91
N PHE A 395 18.31 -4.18 7.72
CA PHE A 395 19.58 -4.91 7.55
C PHE A 395 20.76 -4.15 8.16
N ARG A 396 20.82 -2.83 7.98
CA ARG A 396 21.87 -1.98 8.57
C ARG A 396 21.67 -1.75 10.06
N PHE A 397 20.46 -1.40 10.50
CA PHE A 397 20.11 -1.15 11.89
C PHE A 397 20.53 -2.33 12.78
N ARG A 398 20.10 -3.55 12.46
CA ARG A 398 20.35 -4.73 13.29
C ARG A 398 21.84 -5.09 13.36
N ARG A 399 22.60 -4.83 12.29
CA ARG A 399 24.07 -4.99 12.27
C ARG A 399 24.78 -3.94 13.13
N ALA A 400 24.35 -2.68 13.06
CA ALA A 400 24.89 -1.61 13.89
C ALA A 400 24.58 -1.86 15.37
N TYR A 401 23.33 -2.20 15.69
CA TYR A 401 22.86 -2.48 17.05
C TYR A 401 23.72 -3.55 17.76
N LEU A 402 23.95 -4.68 17.09
CA LEU A 402 24.82 -5.74 17.62
C LEU A 402 26.29 -5.32 17.70
N ARG A 403 26.78 -4.59 16.70
CA ARG A 403 28.18 -4.17 16.63
C ARG A 403 28.55 -3.14 17.71
N GLN A 404 27.59 -2.32 18.12
CA GLN A 404 27.72 -1.37 19.23
C GLN A 404 27.54 -2.03 20.60
N GLY A 405 27.32 -3.35 20.66
CA GLY A 405 27.28 -4.13 21.91
C GLY A 405 25.92 -4.19 22.58
N HIS A 406 24.83 -3.76 21.93
CA HIS A 406 23.49 -3.88 22.48
C HIS A 406 22.98 -5.33 22.42
N ASP A 407 22.20 -5.73 23.43
CA ASP A 407 21.55 -7.03 23.45
C ASP A 407 20.23 -6.98 22.67
N LEU A 408 20.03 -7.95 21.78
CA LEU A 408 18.75 -8.16 21.10
C LEU A 408 17.60 -8.35 22.08
N ALA A 409 17.91 -8.72 23.34
CA ALA A 409 16.94 -8.84 24.41
C ALA A 409 16.16 -7.57 24.68
N ASP A 410 16.78 -6.42 24.47
CA ASP A 410 16.22 -5.10 24.76
C ASP A 410 15.23 -4.61 23.70
N LEU A 411 15.19 -5.28 22.54
CA LEU A 411 14.27 -4.93 21.47
C LEU A 411 12.84 -5.41 21.78
N PRO A 412 11.82 -4.52 21.75
CA PRO A 412 10.44 -4.88 22.06
C PRO A 412 9.86 -5.93 21.10
N TYR A 413 10.35 -5.96 19.87
CA TYR A 413 10.03 -6.97 18.88
C TYR A 413 11.30 -7.40 18.16
N ARG A 414 11.46 -8.71 17.98
CA ARG A 414 12.58 -9.29 17.26
C ARG A 414 12.06 -9.90 15.96
N ALA A 415 12.50 -9.37 14.84
CA ALA A 415 12.25 -9.92 13.51
C ALA A 415 12.89 -11.32 13.44
N PRO A 416 12.11 -12.38 13.18
CA PRO A 416 12.66 -13.71 13.02
C PRO A 416 13.49 -13.79 11.73
N LEU A 417 14.36 -14.80 11.65
CA LEU A 417 15.15 -15.11 10.44
C LEU A 417 16.11 -14.00 9.99
N PHE A 418 16.54 -13.08 10.86
CA PHE A 418 17.62 -12.16 10.54
C PHE A 418 18.96 -12.91 10.40
N PRO A 419 19.80 -12.65 9.36
CA PRO A 419 19.64 -11.65 8.30
C PRO A 419 18.93 -12.17 7.04
N ILE A 420 18.56 -13.44 6.99
CA ILE A 420 17.97 -14.11 5.82
C ILE A 420 16.69 -13.41 5.35
N GLY A 421 15.78 -13.07 6.26
CA GLY A 421 14.50 -12.41 5.94
C GLY A 421 14.64 -11.13 5.11
N PRO A 422 15.33 -10.08 5.62
CA PRO A 422 15.53 -8.85 4.84
C PRO A 422 16.36 -9.06 3.56
N ILE A 423 17.27 -10.04 3.51
CA ILE A 423 18.00 -10.38 2.27
C ILE A 423 17.06 -10.96 1.21
N ILE A 424 16.21 -11.92 1.58
CA ILE A 424 15.19 -12.49 0.67
C ILE A 424 14.26 -11.38 0.18
N ALA A 425 13.79 -10.51 1.08
CA ALA A 425 12.97 -9.36 0.70
C ALA A 425 13.65 -8.47 -0.34
N LEU A 426 14.92 -8.10 -0.12
CA LEU A 426 15.69 -7.28 -1.05
C LEU A 426 15.86 -7.94 -2.42
N VAL A 427 16.21 -9.23 -2.45
CA VAL A 427 16.38 -9.97 -3.72
C VAL A 427 15.06 -10.04 -4.48
N MET A 428 13.97 -10.40 -3.79
CA MET A 428 12.64 -10.44 -4.39
C MET A 428 12.19 -9.08 -4.91
N LEU A 429 12.41 -8.00 -4.16
CA LEU A 429 12.09 -6.64 -4.59
C LEU A 429 12.87 -6.25 -5.85
N VAL A 430 14.16 -6.60 -5.93
CA VAL A 430 14.96 -6.36 -7.15
C VAL A 430 14.41 -7.16 -8.33
N ILE A 431 14.01 -8.42 -8.12
CA ILE A 431 13.37 -9.25 -9.15
C ILE A 431 12.05 -8.61 -9.62
N VAL A 432 11.21 -8.12 -8.71
CA VAL A 432 9.93 -7.46 -9.04
C VAL A 432 10.17 -6.17 -9.83
N ILE A 433 11.14 -5.36 -9.41
CA ILE A 433 11.49 -4.10 -10.08
C ILE A 433 12.01 -4.37 -11.49
N ILE A 434 12.93 -5.32 -11.67
CA ILE A 434 13.49 -5.68 -12.99
C ILE A 434 12.46 -6.43 -13.86
N GLY A 435 11.59 -7.22 -13.24
CA GLY A 435 10.54 -7.98 -13.89
C GLY A 435 9.33 -7.14 -14.30
N GLN A 436 9.30 -5.85 -13.97
CA GLN A 436 8.21 -4.96 -14.32
C GLN A 436 8.14 -4.77 -15.84
N ASN A 437 6.95 -4.94 -16.42
CA ASN A 437 6.68 -4.76 -17.84
C ASN A 437 7.66 -5.49 -18.77
N VAL A 438 8.09 -6.70 -18.39
CA VAL A 438 8.93 -7.59 -19.24
C VAL A 438 8.34 -7.72 -20.64
N GLN A 439 7.02 -7.82 -20.75
CA GLN A 439 6.36 -7.92 -22.04
C GLN A 439 6.56 -6.65 -22.91
N ALA A 440 6.46 -5.45 -22.33
CA ALA A 440 6.76 -4.21 -23.05
C ALA A 440 8.24 -4.11 -23.45
N ILE A 441 9.15 -4.68 -22.64
CA ILE A 441 10.57 -4.78 -22.97
C ILE A 441 10.78 -5.72 -24.16
N VAL A 442 10.15 -6.89 -24.14
CA VAL A 442 10.25 -7.90 -25.21
C VAL A 442 9.66 -7.38 -26.52
N GLU A 443 8.55 -6.64 -26.46
CA GLU A 443 7.87 -6.07 -27.63
C GLU A 443 8.43 -4.72 -28.08
N GLY A 444 9.46 -4.18 -27.39
CA GLY A 444 10.11 -2.93 -27.78
C GLY A 444 9.24 -1.67 -27.57
N ARG A 445 8.26 -1.71 -26.67
CA ARG A 445 7.32 -0.60 -26.39
C ARG A 445 7.97 0.41 -25.44
N VAL A 446 8.92 1.19 -25.99
CA VAL A 446 9.82 2.09 -25.24
C VAL A 446 9.09 3.06 -24.30
N LEU A 447 7.96 3.64 -24.73
CA LEU A 447 7.23 4.61 -23.91
C LEU A 447 6.59 3.97 -22.67
N GLU A 448 6.08 2.74 -22.79
CA GLU A 448 5.52 1.98 -21.67
C GLU A 448 6.60 1.51 -20.70
N VAL A 449 7.77 1.14 -21.21
CA VAL A 449 8.93 0.83 -20.36
C VAL A 449 9.38 2.10 -19.63
N ALA A 450 9.52 3.22 -20.34
CA ALA A 450 9.93 4.48 -19.74
C ALA A 450 8.97 4.95 -18.63
N SER A 451 7.65 4.84 -18.86
CA SER A 451 6.64 5.22 -17.86
C SER A 451 6.66 4.30 -16.63
N ALA A 452 6.84 3.00 -16.82
CA ALA A 452 6.88 2.02 -15.74
C ALA A 452 8.10 2.18 -14.82
N TYR A 453 9.24 2.55 -15.40
CA TYR A 453 10.50 2.70 -14.67
C TYR A 453 10.77 4.12 -14.19
N ILE A 454 9.93 5.11 -14.50
CA ILE A 454 10.19 6.53 -14.21
C ILE A 454 10.42 6.85 -12.73
N GLY A 455 9.85 6.05 -11.82
CA GLY A 455 10.05 6.19 -10.37
C GLY A 455 11.50 5.96 -9.94
N LEU A 456 12.24 5.09 -10.62
CA LEU A 456 13.63 4.76 -10.29
C LEU A 456 14.61 5.93 -10.55
N PRO A 457 14.69 6.51 -11.77
CA PRO A 457 15.53 7.68 -12.00
C PRO A 457 15.03 8.87 -11.20
N ALA A 458 13.73 9.06 -10.99
CA ALA A 458 13.21 10.14 -10.14
C ALA A 458 13.74 10.03 -8.71
N PHE A 459 13.66 8.83 -8.10
CA PHE A 459 14.22 8.58 -6.77
C PHE A 459 15.74 8.79 -6.72
N LEU A 460 16.48 8.24 -7.68
CA LEU A 460 17.93 8.36 -7.75
C LEU A 460 18.37 9.81 -7.94
N LEU A 461 17.68 10.58 -8.78
CA LEU A 461 17.94 12.00 -8.98
C LEU A 461 17.67 12.80 -7.71
N LEU A 462 16.53 12.59 -7.04
CA LEU A 462 16.25 13.23 -5.74
C LEU A 462 17.33 12.93 -4.71
N TRP A 463 17.76 11.66 -4.62
CA TRP A 463 18.81 11.23 -3.70
C TRP A 463 20.17 11.87 -4.02
N LEU A 464 20.60 11.81 -5.29
CA LEU A 464 21.89 12.31 -5.75
C LEU A 464 21.95 13.84 -5.68
N ILE A 465 20.93 14.56 -6.15
CA ILE A 465 20.89 16.02 -6.10
C ILE A 465 20.95 16.49 -4.66
N HIS A 466 20.13 15.93 -3.77
CA HIS A 466 20.17 16.30 -2.36
C HIS A 466 21.55 16.03 -1.74
N ARG A 467 22.17 14.89 -2.07
CA ARG A 467 23.52 14.54 -1.60
C ARG A 467 24.59 15.49 -2.11
N LEU A 468 24.52 15.94 -3.36
CA LEU A 468 25.45 16.91 -3.94
C LEU A 468 25.29 18.29 -3.29
N VAL A 469 24.04 18.73 -3.06
CA VAL A 469 23.74 20.04 -2.44
C VAL A 469 24.18 20.10 -0.97
N THR A 470 23.98 19.00 -0.23
CA THR A 470 24.27 18.94 1.22
C THR A 470 25.69 18.45 1.55
N GLY A 471 26.41 17.93 0.56
CA GLY A 471 27.83 17.57 0.66
C GLY A 471 28.14 16.59 1.80
N ALA A 472 29.12 16.95 2.63
CA ALA A 472 29.63 16.09 3.71
C ALA A 472 28.57 15.75 4.79
N SER A 473 27.53 16.58 4.94
CA SER A 473 26.43 16.33 5.90
C SER A 473 25.52 15.16 5.51
N SER A 474 25.63 14.66 4.28
CA SER A 474 24.85 13.52 3.76
C SER A 474 25.70 12.28 3.48
N ARG A 475 26.80 12.11 4.22
CA ARG A 475 27.60 10.89 4.16
C ARG A 475 26.81 9.69 4.67
N THR A 476 27.15 8.53 4.13
CA THR A 476 26.60 7.26 4.62
C THR A 476 27.02 7.06 6.08
N VAL A 477 26.06 6.81 6.95
CA VAL A 477 26.30 6.62 8.38
C VAL A 477 27.02 5.29 8.60
N GLY A 478 28.20 5.33 9.22
CA GLY A 478 28.97 4.13 9.58
C GLY A 478 28.21 3.26 10.59
N LEU A 479 28.43 1.95 10.60
CA LEU A 479 27.75 1.06 11.56
C LEU A 479 28.12 1.37 13.03
N ASP A 480 29.34 1.85 13.25
CA ASP A 480 29.87 2.18 14.58
C ASP A 480 29.37 3.55 15.10
N GLU A 481 28.95 4.44 14.21
CA GLU A 481 28.51 5.82 14.52
C GLU A 481 26.99 5.97 14.42
N MET A 482 26.28 4.90 14.08
CA MET A 482 24.84 4.92 13.84
C MET A 482 24.08 5.15 15.13
N ASP A 483 23.23 6.17 15.18
CA ASP A 483 22.28 6.36 16.27
C ASP A 483 21.21 5.25 16.19
N VAL A 484 21.38 4.24 17.03
CA VAL A 484 20.47 3.10 17.19
C VAL A 484 19.59 3.23 18.43
N ASP A 485 19.55 4.40 19.06
CA ASP A 485 18.76 4.61 20.28
C ASP A 485 17.26 4.59 19.96
N GLY A 486 16.52 3.89 20.83
CA GLY A 486 15.07 3.81 20.77
C GLY A 486 14.41 5.00 21.47
N LEU A 487 13.09 5.14 21.31
CA LEU A 487 12.31 6.06 22.13
C LEU A 487 11.84 5.35 23.41
N GLU A 488 12.17 5.96 24.57
CA GLU A 488 11.51 5.61 25.82
C GLU A 488 10.09 6.15 25.81
N ILE A 489 9.11 5.24 25.75
CA ILE A 489 7.70 5.59 25.92
C ILE A 489 7.32 5.27 27.35
N LYS A 490 7.04 6.30 28.14
CA LYS A 490 6.38 6.13 29.43
C LYS A 490 4.99 5.50 29.20
N PRO A 491 4.65 4.40 29.89
CA PRO A 491 3.44 3.61 29.63
C PRO A 491 2.14 4.36 29.85
#